data_AF-A0A151EAE2-F1
#
_entry.id   AF-A0A151EAE2-F1
#
_cell.length_a   1.000
_cell.length_b   1.000
_cell.length_c   1.000
_cell.angle_alpha   90.00
_cell.angle_beta   90.00
_cell.angle_gamma   90.00
#
_symmetry.space_group_name_H-M   'P 1'
#
loop_
_entity.id
_entity.type
_entity.pdbx_description
1 polymer ?
#
loop_
_entity_poly.entity_id
_entity_poly.type
_entity_poly.pdbx_seq_one_letter_code
_entity_poly.pdbx_strand_id
1 'polypeptide(L)' 'MIEYMRPLFGDMAEKAIENQKSKLGVSGKPSKEDYRRIVEALRDLCNNMAGEQISDKIYVGLIEILDD' A
#
# COMPACT_ATOMS: atom_id res chain seq x y z
N MET A 1 -3.27 4.42 5.60
CA MET A 1 -2.44 3.37 4.95
C MET A 1 -1.94 2.31 5.93
N ILE A 2 -1.19 2.66 6.99
CA ILE A 2 -0.62 1.67 7.93
C ILE A 2 -1.71 0.78 8.55
N GLU A 3 -2.84 1.36 8.94
CA GLU A 3 -3.96 0.62 9.55
C GLU A 3 -4.57 -0.46 8.63
N TYR A 4 -4.63 -0.21 7.32
CA TYR A 4 -5.11 -1.18 6.33
C TYR A 4 -4.09 -2.27 6.02
N MET A 5 -2.80 -1.98 6.23
CA MET A 5 -1.71 -2.93 6.02
C MET A 5 -1.45 -3.80 7.26
N ARG A 6 -1.81 -3.32 8.46
CA ARG A 6 -1.63 -4.04 9.74
C ARG A 6 -2.24 -5.45 9.78
N PRO A 7 -3.44 -5.72 9.26
CA PRO A 7 -4.01 -7.07 9.27
C PRO A 7 -3.16 -8.11 8.55
N LEU A 8 -2.38 -7.70 7.54
CA LEU A 8 -1.55 -8.58 6.74
C LEU A 8 -0.08 -8.58 7.18
N PHE A 9 0.44 -7.43 7.58
CA PHE A 9 1.86 -7.24 7.86
C PHE A 9 2.18 -7.03 9.34
N GLY A 10 1.18 -6.89 10.21
CA GLY A 10 1.37 -6.60 11.62
C GLY A 10 2.26 -5.38 11.83
N ASP A 11 3.28 -5.54 12.67
CA ASP A 11 4.27 -4.50 12.97
C ASP A 11 5.18 -4.17 11.77
N MET A 12 5.22 -5.02 10.74
CA MET A 12 5.99 -4.76 9.51
C MET A 12 5.22 -3.90 8.50
N ALA A 13 3.99 -3.48 8.78
CA ALA A 13 3.16 -2.69 7.87
C ALA A 13 3.84 -1.38 7.43
N GLU A 14 4.46 -0.66 8.36
CA GLU A 14 5.19 0.58 8.06
C GLU A 14 6.38 0.31 7.15
N LYS A 15 7.20 -0.69 7.49
CA LYS A 15 8.36 -1.10 6.70
C LYS A 15 7.97 -1.59 5.30
N ALA A 16 6.84 -2.27 5.16
CA ALA A 16 6.33 -2.70 3.86
C ALA A 16 6.00 -1.51 2.96
N ILE A 17 5.36 -0.48 3.52
CA ILE A 17 5.06 0.77 2.80
C ILE A 17 6.35 1.50 2.43
N GLU A 18 7.31 1.63 3.35
CA GLU A 18 8.60 2.27 3.09
C GLU A 18 9.40 1.53 2.00
N ASN A 19 9.38 0.20 2.01
CA ASN A 19 10.01 -0.60 0.96
C ASN A 19 9.39 -0.34 -0.41
N GLN A 20 8.06 -0.21 -0.51
CA GLN A 20 7.42 0.13 -1.79
C GLN A 20 7.75 1.55 -2.23
N LYS A 21 7.74 2.52 -1.33
CA LYS A 21 8.17 3.91 -1.61
C LYS A 21 9.60 3.95 -2.16
N SER A 22 10.52 3.25 -1.50
CA SER A 22 11.92 3.17 -1.90
C SER A 22 12.08 2.51 -3.28
N LYS A 23 11.39 1.39 -3.54
CA LYS A 23 11.38 0.73 -4.85
C LYS A 23 10.86 1.62 -5.98
N LEU A 24 9.89 2.48 -5.67
CA LEU A 24 9.31 3.43 -6.63
C LEU A 24 10.11 4.73 -6.77
N GLY A 25 11.18 4.91 -6.00
CA GLY A 25 11.99 6.13 -6.01
C GLY A 25 11.29 7.35 -5.38
N VAL A 26 10.22 7.12 -4.61
CA VAL A 26 9.47 8.19 -3.95
C VAL A 26 10.22 8.62 -2.70
N SER A 27 10.86 9.79 -2.77
CA SER A 27 11.55 10.43 -1.65
C SER A 27 10.75 11.64 -1.15
N GLY A 28 10.65 11.79 0.18
CA GLY A 28 9.89 12.90 0.78
C GLY A 28 8.37 12.67 0.81
N LYS A 29 7.60 13.77 0.81
CA LYS A 29 6.13 13.72 0.84
C LYS A 29 5.63 13.28 -0.55
N PRO A 30 4.91 12.15 -0.67
CA PRO A 30 4.45 11.67 -1.98
C PRO A 30 3.42 12.63 -2.59
N SER A 31 3.47 12.83 -3.91
CA SER A 31 2.39 13.46 -4.66
C SER A 31 1.16 12.54 -4.74
N LYS A 32 -0.01 13.06 -5.17
CA LYS A 32 -1.20 12.22 -5.37
C LYS A 32 -0.95 11.09 -6.37
N GLU A 33 -0.13 11.33 -7.40
CA GLU A 33 0.27 10.31 -8.37
C GLU A 33 1.20 9.26 -7.75
N ASP A 34 2.19 9.69 -6.95
CA ASP A 34 3.07 8.76 -6.22
C ASP A 34 2.27 7.87 -5.26
N TYR A 35 1.29 8.43 -4.57
CA TYR A 35 0.41 7.67 -3.71
C TYR A 35 -0.36 6.60 -4.48
N ARG A 36 -0.92 6.91 -5.65
CA ARG A 36 -1.60 5.90 -6.48
C ARG A 36 -0.66 4.75 -6.84
N ARG A 37 0.57 5.07 -7.27
CA ARG A 37 1.60 4.06 -7.60
C ARG A 37 1.99 3.22 -6.38
N ILE A 38 2.09 3.83 -5.20
CA ILE A 38 2.37 3.09 -3.94
C ILE A 38 1.20 2.14 -3.62
N VAL A 39 -0.04 2.59 -3.75
CA VAL A 39 -1.23 1.77 -3.47
C VAL A 39 -1.33 0.58 -4.43
N GLU A 40 -1.04 0.78 -5.72
CA GLU A 40 -0.95 -0.30 -6.70
C GLU A 40 0.16 -1.31 -6.35
N ALA A 41 1.36 -0.83 -6.03
CA ALA A 41 2.45 -1.71 -5.62
C ALA A 41 2.14 -2.50 -4.34
N LEU A 42 1.39 -1.91 -3.40
CA LEU A 42 0.92 -2.60 -2.19
C LEU A 42 -0.17 -3.62 -2.51
N ARG A 43 -1.08 -3.34 -3.44
CA ARG A 43 -2.07 -4.32 -3.91
C ARG A 43 -1.38 -5.53 -4.51
N ASP A 44 -0.42 -5.32 -5.41
CA ASP A 44 0.33 -6.41 -6.04
C ASP A 44 1.10 -7.24 -5.01
N LEU A 45 1.72 -6.58 -4.03
CA LEU A 45 2.38 -7.26 -2.92
C LEU A 45 1.38 -8.13 -2.13
N CYS A 46 0.23 -7.57 -1.76
CA CYS A 46 -0.80 -8.30 -1.02
C CYS A 46 -1.39 -9.45 -1.84
N ASN A 47 -1.55 -9.28 -3.15
CA ASN A 47 -2.11 -10.30 -4.04
C ASN A 47 -1.18 -11.52 -4.10
N ASN A 48 0.11 -11.28 -4.25
CA ASN A 48 1.13 -12.33 -4.23
C ASN A 48 1.23 -13.07 -2.88
N MET A 49 0.88 -12.43 -1.77
CA MET A 49 1.00 -13.02 -0.43
C MET A 49 -0.28 -13.72 0.05
N ALA A 50 -1.44 -13.16 -0.25
CA ALA A 50 -2.70 -13.49 0.39
C ALA A 50 -3.84 -13.75 -0.60
N GLY A 51 -3.57 -13.61 -1.90
CA GLY A 51 -4.53 -13.77 -2.97
C GLY A 51 -5.42 -12.53 -3.19
N GLU A 52 -6.12 -12.57 -4.33
CA GLU A 52 -6.84 -11.44 -4.92
C GLU A 52 -7.89 -10.83 -3.98
N GLN A 53 -8.65 -11.67 -3.26
CA GLN A 53 -9.73 -11.20 -2.38
C GLN A 53 -9.23 -10.33 -1.22
N ILE A 54 -8.03 -10.64 -0.70
CA ILE A 54 -7.45 -9.88 0.41
C ILE A 54 -6.78 -8.62 -0.13
N SER A 55 -6.10 -8.70 -1.28
CA SER A 55 -5.50 -7.53 -1.92
C SER A 55 -6.52 -6.48 -2.35
N ASP A 56 -7.68 -6.89 -2.84
CA ASP A 56 -8.71 -5.96 -3.29
C ASP A 56 -9.34 -5.19 -2.12
N LYS A 57 -9.56 -5.84 -0.98
CA LYS A 57 -10.06 -5.15 0.23
C LYS A 57 -9.08 -4.09 0.73
N ILE A 58 -7.79 -4.41 0.72
CA ILE A 58 -6.75 -3.45 1.10
C ILE A 58 -6.68 -2.31 0.08
N TYR A 59 -6.73 -2.62 -1.21
CA TYR A 59 -6.69 -1.61 -2.27
C TYR A 59 -7.84 -0.61 -2.18
N VAL A 60 -9.08 -1.09 -1.99
CA VAL A 60 -10.26 -0.23 -1.84
C VAL A 60 -10.08 0.72 -0.65
N GLY A 61 -9.72 0.19 0.53
CA GLY A 61 -9.50 1.02 1.72
C GLY A 61 -8.34 2.01 1.57
N LEU A 62 -7.33 1.70 0.76
CA LEU A 62 -6.21 2.60 0.48
C LEU A 62 -6.56 3.70 -0.55
N ILE A 63 -7.40 3.39 -1.54
CA ILE A 63 -7.91 4.36 -2.53
C ILE A 63 -8.90 5.33 -1.92
N GLU A 64 -9.76 4.89 -1.00
CA GLU A 64 -10.69 5.78 -0.30
C GLU A 64 -9.95 6.91 0.44
N ILE A 65 -8.79 6.63 1.03
CA ILE A 65 -7.92 7.66 1.66
C ILE A 65 -7.37 8.68 0.65
N LEU A 66 -7.26 8.31 -0.64
CA LEU A 66 -6.70 9.18 -1.67
C LEU A 66 -7.72 10.13 -2.30
N ASP A 67 -9.00 9.80 -2.18
CA ASP A 67 -10.10 10.57 -2.76
C ASP A 67 -10.89 11.40 -1.71
N ASP A 68 -10.58 11.25 -0.42
CA ASP A 68 -10.94 12.17 0.69
C ASP A 68 -9.87 13.27 0.85
#